data_AF-A0A3B0ISI7-F1
#
_entry.id   AF-A0A3B0ISI7-F1
#
_cell.length_a   1.000
_cell.length_b   1.000
_cell.length_c   1.000
_cell.angle_alpha   90.00
_cell.angle_beta   90.00
_cell.angle_gamma   90.00
#
_symmetry.space_group_name_H-M   'P 1'
#
loop_
_entity.id
_entity.type
_entity.pdbx_description
1 polymer ?
#
loop_
_entity_poly.entity_id
_entity_poly.type
_entity_poly.pdbx_seq_one_letter_code
_entity_poly.pdbx_strand_id
1 'polypeptide(L)' 'MSEIIPNIVVSMPAQLFTLRGKFQACANGKIYIGKIDTDPTLPKN' A
#
# COMPACT_ATOMS: atom_id res chain seq x y z
N MET A 1 -17.53 15.76 31.62
CA MET A 1 -16.72 15.06 30.61
C MET A 1 -15.63 16.05 30.21
N SER A 2 -14.37 15.83 30.61
CA SER A 2 -13.30 16.77 30.25
C SER A 2 -13.13 16.77 28.73
N GLU A 3 -13.09 17.95 28.12
CA GLU A 3 -12.79 18.08 26.69
C GLU A 3 -11.38 17.55 26.43
N ILE A 4 -11.28 16.33 25.90
CA ILE A 4 -10.07 15.84 25.28
C ILE A 4 -9.92 16.60 23.97
N ILE A 5 -8.85 17.36 23.82
CA ILE A 5 -8.42 17.87 22.52
C ILE A 5 -7.78 16.66 21.80
N PRO A 6 -8.42 16.08 20.77
CA PRO A 6 -7.90 14.88 20.14
C PRO A 6 -6.65 15.22 19.33
N ASN A 7 -5.48 14.85 19.84
CA ASN A 7 -4.25 14.90 19.06
C ASN A 7 -4.22 13.69 18.12
N ILE A 8 -4.18 13.97 16.81
CA ILE A 8 -4.16 12.94 15.76
C ILE A 8 -2.72 12.80 15.26
N VAL A 9 -2.28 11.57 15.04
CA VAL A 9 -0.96 11.30 14.45
C VAL A 9 -0.98 11.70 12.97
N VAL A 10 -0.08 12.60 12.59
CA VAL A 10 0.18 12.90 11.16
C VAL A 10 0.92 11.70 10.58
N SER A 11 0.30 11.00 9.64
CA SER A 11 0.83 9.80 9.01
C SER A 11 1.01 9.98 7.51
N MET A 12 1.72 9.05 6.88
CA MET A 12 1.84 8.93 5.43
C MET A 12 0.86 7.83 4.96
N PRO A 13 -0.37 8.18 4.52
CA PRO A 13 -1.33 7.18 4.06
C PRO A 13 -0.94 6.57 2.70
N ALA A 14 -0.09 7.26 1.94
CA ALA A 14 0.39 6.78 0.64
C ALA A 14 1.44 5.67 0.82
N GLN A 15 1.09 4.46 0.40
CA GLN A 15 2.01 3.31 0.45
C GLN A 15 3.07 3.40 -0.66
N LEU A 16 4.34 3.28 -0.27
CA LEU A 16 5.49 3.25 -1.18
C LEU A 16 5.81 1.80 -1.59
N PHE A 17 6.20 1.59 -2.84
CA PHE A 17 6.59 0.28 -3.37
C PHE A 17 8.10 0.23 -3.64
N THR A 18 8.81 -0.65 -2.94
CA THR A 18 10.27 -0.84 -3.06
C THR A 18 10.62 -2.21 -3.62
N LEU A 19 11.86 -2.35 -4.12
CA LEU A 19 12.37 -3.63 -4.63
C LEU A 19 12.75 -4.58 -3.47
N ARG A 20 12.56 -5.90 -3.67
CA ARG A 20 12.78 -6.94 -2.63
C ARG A 20 14.22 -7.02 -2.12
N GLY A 21 15.20 -6.90 -3.01
CA GLY A 21 16.62 -7.12 -2.72
C GLY A 21 17.48 -5.88 -2.74
N LYS A 22 16.88 -4.70 -2.93
CA LYS A 22 17.61 -3.44 -3.08
C LYS A 22 16.78 -2.29 -2.55
N PHE A 23 17.41 -1.39 -1.79
CA PHE A 23 16.76 -0.20 -1.29
C PHE A 23 16.59 0.85 -2.40
N GLN A 24 15.60 0.63 -3.27
CA GLN A 24 15.22 1.49 -4.38
C GLN A 24 13.71 1.39 -4.66
N ALA A 25 13.15 2.44 -5.27
CA ALA A 25 11.76 2.44 -5.73
C ALA A 25 11.53 1.41 -6.86
N CYS A 26 10.36 0.79 -6.88
CA CYS A 26 9.90 -0.04 -8.01
C CYS A 26 9.45 0.86 -9.18
N ALA A 27 10.39 1.62 -9.75
CA ALA A 27 10.11 2.56 -10.82
C ALA A 27 9.53 1.84 -12.05
N ASN A 28 8.43 2.36 -12.59
CA ASN A 28 7.67 1.76 -13.70
C ASN A 28 7.22 0.30 -13.47
N GLY A 29 7.08 -0.12 -12.20
CA GLY A 29 6.50 -1.40 -11.85
C GLY A 29 5.02 -1.50 -12.22
N LYS A 30 4.48 -2.71 -12.20
CA LYS A 30 3.06 -2.99 -12.41
C LYS A 30 2.48 -3.61 -11.15
N ILE A 31 1.31 -3.14 -10.74
CA ILE A 31 0.55 -3.66 -9.61
C ILE A 31 -0.74 -4.25 -10.18
N TYR A 32 -1.04 -5.49 -9.83
CA TYR A 32 -2.28 -6.17 -10.22
C TYR A 32 -3.12 -6.39 -8.96
N ILE A 33 -4.43 -6.16 -9.07
CA ILE A 33 -5.40 -6.36 -7.97
C ILE A 33 -6.43 -7.35 -8.49
N GLY A 34 -6.62 -8.46 -7.77
CA GLY A 34 -7.57 -9.52 -8.10
C GLY A 34 -8.26 -10.08 -6.86
N LYS A 35 -9.09 -11.12 -7.04
CA LYS A 35 -9.77 -11.78 -5.92
C LYS A 35 -8.79 -12.47 -4.96
N ILE A 36 -9.22 -12.58 -3.70
CA ILE A 36 -8.49 -13.30 -2.64
C ILE A 36 -8.19 -14.73 -3.12
N ASP A 37 -6.97 -15.20 -2.85
CA ASP A 37 -6.47 -16.54 -3.21
C ASP A 37 -6.49 -16.88 -4.71
N THR A 38 -6.58 -15.88 -5.60
CA THR A 38 -6.47 -16.07 -7.06
C THR A 38 -5.26 -15.36 -7.64
N ASP A 39 -4.77 -15.81 -8.79
CA ASP A 39 -3.68 -15.15 -9.50
C ASP A 39 -4.19 -13.83 -10.14
N PRO A 40 -3.73 -12.65 -9.67
CA PRO A 40 -4.23 -11.35 -10.15
C PRO A 40 -3.65 -10.94 -11.50
N THR A 41 -2.69 -11.69 -12.07
CA THR A 41 -2.11 -11.39 -13.39
C THR A 41 -2.98 -11.87 -14.54
N LEU A 42 -3.91 -12.80 -14.26
CA LEU A 42 -4.86 -13.32 -15.23
C LEU A 42 -6.06 -12.36 -15.35
N PRO A 43 -6.50 -11.98 -16.56
CA PRO A 43 -7.60 -11.01 -16.76
C PRO A 43 -8.95 -11.43 -16.15
N LYS A 44 -9.11 -12.71 -15.82
CA LYS A 44 -10.35 -13.29 -15.28
C LYS A 44 -10.52 -13.06 -13.77
N ASN A 45 -9.43 -12.73 -13.06
CA ASN A 45 -9.34 -12.81 -11.60
C ASN A 45 -9.28 -11.45 -10.93
#